data_AF-A0A965LMY3-F1
#
_entry.id   AF-A0A965LMY3-F1
#
_cell.length_a   1.000
_cell.length_b   1.000
_cell.length_c   1.000
_cell.angle_alpha   90.00
_cell.angle_beta   90.00
_cell.angle_gamma   90.00
#
_symmetry.space_group_name_H-M   'P 1'
#
loop_
_entity.id
_entity.type
_entity.pdbx_description
1 polymer ?
#
loop_
_entity_poly.entity_id
_entity_poly.type
_entity_poly.pdbx_seq_one_letter_code
_entity_poly.pdbx_strand_id
1 'polypeptide(L)' 'MTQSQYERKKTRQIKVGKVLVGGDAPISVQSMTITKTADVEGTLQQIYAL' A
#
# COMPACT_ATOMS: atom_id res chain seq x y z
N MET A 1 -7.18 -13.29 11.72
CA MET A 1 -6.16 -12.27 11.37
C MET A 1 -4.96 -12.56 12.23
N THR A 2 -3.91 -13.12 11.64
CA THR A 2 -2.68 -13.53 12.34
C THR A 2 -1.97 -12.29 12.85
N GLN A 3 -1.98 -12.08 14.17
CA GLN A 3 -1.14 -11.06 14.79
C GLN A 3 0.32 -11.50 14.62
N SER A 4 1.12 -10.71 13.91
CA SER A 4 2.56 -10.94 13.80
C SER A 4 3.18 -10.86 15.20
N GLN A 5 3.83 -11.94 15.63
CA GLN A 5 4.45 -12.09 16.95
C GLN A 5 5.78 -11.31 17.10
N TYR A 6 5.85 -10.10 16.52
CA TYR A 6 7.04 -9.25 16.48
C TYR A 6 6.67 -7.82 16.86
N GLU A 7 7.47 -7.21 17.75
CA GLU A 7 7.29 -5.82 18.15
C GLU A 7 7.66 -4.89 16.98
N ARG A 8 6.69 -4.07 16.51
CA ARG A 8 6.93 -3.10 15.44
C ARG A 8 7.76 -1.94 15.98
N LYS A 9 8.75 -1.49 15.19
CA LYS A 9 9.52 -0.27 15.50
C LYS A 9 8.58 0.93 15.62
N LYS A 10 8.75 1.72 16.70
CA LYS A 10 8.07 3.01 16.86
C LYS A 10 8.48 3.95 15.73
N THR A 11 7.49 4.41 14.96
CA THR A 11 7.68 5.27 13.79
C THR A 11 6.63 6.37 13.79
N ARG A 12 6.94 7.51 13.15
CA ARG A 12 5.95 8.57 12.93
C ARG A 12 4.88 8.07 11.97
N GLN A 13 3.61 8.34 12.29
CA GLN A 13 2.50 8.07 11.38
C GLN A 13 2.40 9.16 10.30
N ILE A 14 2.17 8.76 9.06
CA ILE A 14 1.93 9.65 7.91
C ILE A 14 0.64 9.25 7.18
N LYS A 15 0.12 10.16 6.34
CA LYS A 15 -1.03 9.91 5.46
C LYS A 15 -0.57 9.80 4.02
N VAL A 16 -0.98 8.73 3.33
CA VAL A 16 -0.89 8.56 1.87
C VAL A 16 -2.31 8.57 1.32
N GLY A 17 -2.77 9.75 0.89
CA GLY A 17 -4.19 9.97 0.59
C GLY A 17 -5.05 9.70 1.83
N LYS A 18 -5.90 8.66 1.76
CA LYS A 18 -6.78 8.22 2.86
C LYS A 18 -6.15 7.13 3.74
N VAL A 19 -5.00 6.57 3.36
CA VAL A 19 -4.35 5.45 4.06
C VAL A 19 -3.35 5.98 5.10
N LEU A 20 -3.38 5.43 6.31
CA LEU A 20 -2.41 5.71 7.37
C LEU A 20 -1.25 4.73 7.28
N VAL A 21 -0.01 5.21 7.35
CA VAL A 21 1.21 4.38 7.29
C VAL A 21 2.13 4.72 8.47
N GLY A 22 2.62 3.68 9.16
CA GLY A 22 3.49 3.81 10.32
C GLY A 22 2.73 4.05 11.64
N GLY A 23 3.47 4.19 12.74
CA GLY A 23 2.89 4.29 14.08
C GLY A 23 2.04 3.07 14.44
N ASP A 24 0.85 3.33 14.97
CA ASP A 24 -0.11 2.29 15.39
C ASP A 24 -1.05 1.85 14.25
N ALA A 25 -0.88 2.39 13.03
CA ALA A 25 -1.65 1.96 11.88
C ALA A 25 -1.31 0.51 11.47
N PRO A 26 -2.28 -0.27 10.96
CA PRO A 26 -2.04 -1.60 10.38
C PRO A 26 -0.96 -1.58 9.29
N ILE A 27 -0.34 -2.73 9.03
CA ILE A 27 0.63 -2.87 7.93
C ILE A 27 -0.13 -2.77 6.60
N SER A 28 0.15 -1.73 5.82
CA SER A 28 -0.40 -1.55 4.48
C SER A 28 0.32 -2.44 3.45
N VAL A 29 -0.44 -3.08 2.57
CA VAL A 29 0.11 -3.78 1.39
C VAL A 29 0.15 -2.80 0.21
N GLN A 30 1.24 -2.84 -0.55
CA GLN A 30 1.43 -2.04 -1.77
C GLN A 30 1.83 -2.95 -2.93
N SER A 31 1.53 -2.54 -4.15
CA SER A 31 1.93 -3.20 -5.39
C SER A 31 2.36 -2.16 -6.42
N MET A 32 2.80 -2.60 -7.59
CA MET A 32 3.29 -1.75 -8.68
C MET A 32 2.79 -2.29 -10.03
N THR A 33 2.35 -1.41 -10.91
CA THR A 33 1.94 -1.77 -12.27
C THR A 33 3.14 -2.12 -13.14
N ILE A 34 2.93 -2.97 -14.15
CA ILE A 34 3.96 -3.38 -15.13
C ILE A 34 3.64 -2.92 -16.56
N THR A 35 2.45 -2.35 -16.78
CA THR A 35 2.07 -1.72 -18.04
C THR A 35 2.93 -0.48 -18.31
N LYS A 36 3.04 -0.07 -19.57
CA LYS A 36 3.64 1.22 -19.92
C LYS A 36 2.73 2.31 -19.34
N THR A 37 3.25 3.19 -18.50
CA THR A 37 2.42 4.23 -17.84
C THR A 37 1.69 5.15 -18.83
N ALA A 38 2.24 5.34 -20.04
CA ALA A 38 1.58 6.10 -21.10
C ALA A 38 0.36 5.37 -21.71
N ASP A 39 0.24 4.05 -21.54
CA ASP A 39 -0.96 3.28 -21.83
C ASP A 39 -1.94 3.42 -20.66
N VAL A 40 -2.80 4.44 -20.76
CA VAL A 40 -3.76 4.81 -19.72
C VAL A 40 -4.73 3.68 -19.43
N GLU A 41 -5.33 3.08 -20.46
CA GLU A 41 -6.35 2.03 -20.31
C GLU A 41 -5.75 0.76 -19.72
N GLY A 42 -4.61 0.31 -20.23
CA GLY A 42 -3.94 -0.88 -19.70
C GLY A 42 -3.54 -0.70 -18.23
N THR A 43 -3.05 0.49 -17.87
CA THR A 43 -2.65 0.81 -16.49
C THR A 43 -3.84 0.85 -15.54
N LEU A 44 -4.96 1.45 -15.96
CA LEU A 44 -6.18 1.48 -15.15
C LEU A 44 -6.75 0.07 -14.93
N GLN A 45 -6.80 -0.75 -15.99
CA GLN A 45 -7.24 -2.15 -15.87
C GLN A 45 -6.41 -2.94 -14.87
N GLN A 46 -5.08 -2.78 -14.90
CA GLN A 46 -4.22 -3.44 -13.92
C GLN A 46 -4.48 -2.93 -12.50
N ILE A 47 -4.62 -1.61 -12.30
CA ILE A 47 -4.90 -1.03 -10.98
C ILE A 47 -6.17 -1.61 -10.36
N TYR A 48 -7.24 -1.78 -11.15
CA TYR A 48 -8.50 -2.34 -10.64
C TYR A 48 -8.44 -3.85 -10.32
N ALA A 49 -7.45 -4.56 -10.86
CA ALA A 49 -7.23 -5.98 -10.61
C ALA A 49 -6.29 -6.26 -9.41
N LEU A 50 -5.64 -5.23 -8.85
CA LEU A 50 -4.75 -5.29 -7.69
C LEU A 50 -5.53 -5.08 -6.37
#